data_AF-A0A315DYI3-F1
#
_entry.id   AF-A0A315DYI3-F1
#
_cell.length_a   1.000
_cell.length_b   1.000
_cell.length_c   1.000
_cell.angle_alpha   90.00
_cell.angle_beta   90.00
_cell.angle_gamma   90.00
#
_symmetry.space_group_name_H-M   'P 1'
#
loop_
_entity.id
_entity.type
_entity.pdbx_description
1 polymer ?
#
loop_
_entity_poly.entity_id
_entity_poly.type
_entity_poly.pdbx_seq_one_letter_code
_entity_poly.pdbx_strand_id
1 'polypeptide(L)'
;MDRPCGPGPAPVRRPAVDRSGLARPLKHARPVNTVPATQGSHTGRPARRTLAWLAGIVLLVHVALLLGMSGVLDFQLPERSSAQVSPLQTRMIAPPAPKAPVAAPAPKPHRPRIAQELAPEPTATAAEEVPVSAPAEPAQTSTPLPETPATPEAPPAAAAAPTAASEPTVSLPPAEVLPHIPLGALPPSSLLRYDLTGQDKGLTYYASGELNWQHNDQAYALALSVKAFLVGSRHWRSVGEITAAGLAPRRFSDSWRGERASHFDREKNRIVFSGNAPEVPLIAGAQDQISLYVQLAAAMAGSPERFTPGSRLQIQTVTLRDALPWLLTFEQNETLTVDGKSLNTVKWVCQPRNRFDAKVEFWVAAEHHWLPVRIRITQVSGSFIDLNLRGRETLAALPVTEKATPP
;
A
#
# COMPACT_ATOMS: atom_id res chain seq x y z
N MET A 1 77.89 -14.24 3.24
CA MET A 1 77.18 -13.52 4.31
C MET A 1 75.70 -13.35 3.96
N ASP A 2 74.78 -14.28 4.22
CA ASP A 2 74.88 -15.75 4.37
C ASP A 2 73.51 -16.42 4.12
N ARG A 3 73.49 -17.75 3.95
CA ARG A 3 72.28 -18.62 3.93
C ARG A 3 72.28 -19.50 5.19
N PRO A 4 71.11 -19.94 5.70
CA PRO A 4 70.46 -21.18 5.22
C PRO A 4 69.02 -20.92 4.70
N CYS A 5 68.51 -21.51 3.62
CA CYS A 5 68.30 -22.94 3.27
C CYS A 5 67.04 -23.57 3.91
N GLY A 6 66.03 -23.81 3.06
CA GLY A 6 64.93 -24.77 3.25
C GLY A 6 64.75 -25.59 1.95
N PRO A 7 64.39 -26.89 2.01
CA PRO A 7 64.52 -27.80 0.87
C PRO A 7 63.35 -27.73 -0.15
N GLY A 8 63.69 -27.93 -1.43
CA GLY A 8 62.74 -28.08 -2.54
C GLY A 8 62.37 -29.54 -2.86
N PRO A 9 61.51 -29.78 -3.87
CA PRO A 9 60.87 -31.08 -4.13
C PRO A 9 61.75 -32.10 -4.88
N ALA A 10 61.41 -33.38 -4.74
CA ALA A 10 62.05 -34.52 -5.42
C ALA A 10 61.34 -34.91 -6.75
N PRO A 11 62.04 -35.52 -7.74
CA PRO A 11 61.56 -35.60 -9.12
C PRO A 11 60.98 -36.95 -9.58
N VAL A 12 60.32 -36.93 -10.74
CA VAL A 12 59.76 -38.09 -11.48
C VAL A 12 60.85 -38.91 -12.19
N ARG A 13 60.68 -40.24 -12.28
CA ARG A 13 61.36 -41.11 -13.28
C ARG A 13 60.44 -42.22 -13.82
N ARG A 14 60.72 -42.66 -15.06
CA ARG A 14 60.20 -43.87 -15.74
C ARG A 14 61.36 -44.82 -16.09
N PRO A 15 61.10 -46.13 -16.25
CA PRO A 15 61.48 -46.86 -17.48
C PRO A 15 60.23 -47.44 -18.21
N ALA A 16 60.20 -47.59 -19.54
CA ALA A 16 60.68 -48.72 -20.37
C ALA A 16 59.99 -50.07 -20.00
N VAL A 17 59.09 -50.68 -20.79
CA VAL A 17 59.13 -51.17 -22.20
C VAL A 17 59.95 -52.47 -22.38
N ASP A 18 59.26 -53.58 -22.66
CA ASP A 18 59.60 -54.50 -23.77
C ASP A 18 58.37 -55.31 -24.24
N ARG A 19 58.56 -56.28 -25.16
CA ARG A 19 57.58 -56.86 -26.10
C ARG A 19 57.29 -58.37 -25.92
N SER A 20 56.18 -58.78 -26.52
CA SER A 20 55.93 -60.06 -27.23
C SER A 20 56.31 -61.42 -26.62
N GLY A 21 55.32 -62.33 -26.53
CA GLY A 21 55.56 -63.77 -26.45
C GLY A 21 54.27 -64.60 -26.49
N LEU A 22 54.03 -65.35 -27.58
CA LEU A 22 52.96 -66.36 -27.63
C LEU A 22 53.47 -67.73 -27.20
N ALA A 23 52.78 -68.39 -26.27
CA ALA A 23 52.75 -69.85 -26.16
C ALA A 23 51.45 -70.35 -25.47
N ARG A 24 51.09 -71.59 -25.78
CA ARG A 24 49.94 -72.40 -25.31
C ARG A 24 50.51 -73.83 -25.06
N PRO A 25 49.75 -74.87 -24.64
CA PRO A 25 48.39 -74.96 -24.09
C PRO A 25 48.33 -75.94 -22.86
N LEU A 26 47.15 -76.55 -22.58
CA LEU A 26 46.92 -77.82 -21.83
C LEU A 26 47.00 -77.74 -20.27
N LYS A 27 46.28 -78.54 -19.48
CA LYS A 27 44.94 -79.21 -19.55
C LYS A 27 44.59 -79.74 -18.14
N HIS A 28 43.36 -80.26 -17.94
CA HIS A 28 42.82 -80.90 -16.70
C HIS A 28 42.51 -79.89 -15.55
N ALA A 29 41.44 -80.04 -14.75
CA ALA A 29 40.21 -80.83 -14.89
C ALA A 29 39.02 -80.15 -14.14
N ARG A 30 37.79 -80.60 -14.42
CA ARG A 30 36.51 -80.31 -13.71
C ARG A 30 36.01 -81.62 -13.06
N PRO A 31 34.90 -81.66 -12.27
CA PRO A 31 33.95 -80.61 -11.87
C PRO A 31 34.11 -80.30 -10.34
N VAL A 32 33.17 -79.91 -9.47
CA VAL A 32 31.69 -79.75 -9.45
C VAL A 32 31.27 -78.58 -8.53
N ASN A 33 30.55 -77.58 -9.04
CA ASN A 33 29.21 -77.20 -8.54
C ASN A 33 28.53 -76.14 -9.44
N THR A 34 27.19 -76.10 -9.43
CA THR A 34 26.40 -75.34 -10.42
C THR A 34 25.28 -74.52 -9.75
N VAL A 35 25.29 -73.21 -9.98
CA VAL A 35 24.17 -72.27 -9.72
C VAL A 35 24.04 -71.39 -10.97
N PRO A 36 22.83 -71.13 -11.50
CA PRO A 36 22.67 -70.73 -12.90
C PRO A 36 23.06 -69.27 -13.19
N ALA A 37 23.50 -69.02 -14.42
CA ALA A 37 23.75 -67.67 -14.92
C ALA A 37 22.42 -66.97 -15.25
N THR A 38 22.13 -65.87 -14.56
CA THR A 38 21.02 -64.97 -14.91
C THR A 38 21.28 -64.33 -16.28
N GLN A 39 20.24 -64.23 -17.10
CA GLN A 39 20.34 -63.91 -18.53
C GLN A 39 20.57 -62.42 -18.83
N GLY A 40 20.94 -62.16 -20.09
CA GLY A 40 21.42 -60.89 -20.64
C GLY A 40 20.76 -59.60 -20.13
N SER A 41 21.62 -58.65 -19.79
CA SER A 41 21.28 -57.25 -19.52
C SER A 41 20.79 -56.56 -20.80
N HIS A 42 19.49 -56.63 -21.06
CA HIS A 42 18.84 -55.83 -22.10
C HIS A 42 18.99 -54.32 -21.80
N THR A 43 19.99 -53.68 -22.38
CA THR A 43 20.13 -52.21 -22.47
C THR A 43 19.16 -51.63 -23.51
N GLY A 44 17.88 -52.01 -23.37
CA GLY A 44 16.80 -51.53 -24.23
C GLY A 44 16.57 -50.04 -24.01
N ARG A 45 16.85 -49.23 -25.04
CA ARG A 45 16.33 -47.85 -25.10
C ARG A 45 14.81 -47.90 -24.89
N PRO A 46 14.22 -47.03 -24.03
CA PRO A 46 12.79 -47.08 -23.77
C PRO A 46 12.01 -46.96 -25.07
N ALA A 47 11.01 -47.82 -25.25
CA ALA A 47 10.21 -47.86 -26.46
C ALA A 47 9.61 -46.47 -26.74
N ARG A 48 9.56 -46.05 -28.01
CA ARG A 48 9.03 -44.71 -28.38
C ARG A 48 7.63 -44.44 -27.80
N ARG A 49 6.84 -45.50 -27.57
CA ARG A 49 5.53 -45.44 -26.89
C ARG A 49 5.61 -45.04 -25.42
N THR A 50 6.55 -45.54 -24.62
CA THR A 50 6.68 -45.13 -23.20
C THR A 50 7.26 -43.72 -23.07
N LEU A 51 8.17 -43.32 -23.95
CA LEU A 51 8.61 -41.91 -24.06
C LEU A 51 7.46 -40.97 -24.43
N ALA A 52 6.64 -41.32 -25.42
CA ALA A 52 5.47 -40.52 -25.81
C ALA A 52 4.40 -40.45 -24.69
N TRP A 53 4.18 -41.55 -23.96
CA TRP A 53 3.24 -41.59 -22.84
C TRP A 53 3.73 -40.76 -21.64
N LEU A 54 5.02 -40.83 -21.29
CA LEU A 54 5.64 -39.94 -20.31
C LEU A 54 5.53 -38.47 -20.72
N ALA A 55 5.84 -38.14 -21.98
CA ALA A 55 5.70 -36.78 -22.50
C ALA A 55 4.24 -36.29 -22.45
N GLY A 56 3.27 -37.16 -22.77
CA GLY A 56 1.85 -36.85 -22.67
C GLY A 56 1.37 -36.61 -21.23
N ILE A 57 1.86 -37.40 -20.26
CA ILE A 57 1.56 -37.19 -18.83
C ILE A 57 2.22 -35.91 -18.32
N VAL A 58 3.49 -35.66 -18.65
CA VAL A 58 4.18 -34.43 -18.26
C VAL A 58 3.45 -33.21 -18.85
N LEU A 59 3.01 -33.28 -20.10
CA LEU A 59 2.18 -32.24 -20.72
C LEU A 59 0.83 -32.06 -20.00
N LEU A 60 0.12 -33.13 -19.68
CA LEU A 60 -1.14 -33.07 -18.93
C LEU A 60 -0.97 -32.46 -17.53
N VAL A 61 0.10 -32.82 -16.81
CA VAL A 61 0.43 -32.23 -15.50
C VAL A 61 0.78 -30.75 -15.65
N HIS A 62 1.51 -30.34 -16.68
CA HIS A 62 1.79 -28.92 -16.95
C HIS A 62 0.51 -28.16 -17.30
N VAL A 63 -0.38 -28.72 -18.12
CA VAL A 63 -1.68 -28.11 -18.46
C VAL A 63 -2.56 -27.97 -17.20
N ALA A 64 -2.61 -29.01 -16.35
CA ALA A 64 -3.34 -28.95 -15.08
C ALA A 64 -2.76 -27.89 -14.13
N LEU A 65 -1.42 -27.79 -14.01
CA LEU A 65 -0.78 -26.71 -13.24
C LEU A 65 -1.08 -25.33 -13.83
N LEU A 66 -0.98 -25.13 -15.14
CA LEU A 66 -1.22 -23.84 -15.79
C LEU A 66 -2.69 -23.38 -15.66
N LEU A 67 -3.64 -24.33 -15.65
CA LEU A 67 -5.05 -24.05 -15.37
C LEU A 67 -5.27 -23.74 -13.88
N GLY A 68 -4.71 -24.52 -12.95
CA GLY A 68 -4.85 -24.29 -11.50
C GLY A 68 -4.13 -23.02 -11.00
N MET A 69 -2.96 -22.71 -11.54
CA MET A 69 -2.15 -21.54 -11.24
C MET A 69 -2.59 -20.28 -12.01
N SER A 70 -3.70 -20.35 -12.76
CA SER A 70 -4.22 -19.22 -13.54
C SER A 70 -4.60 -17.98 -12.71
N GLY A 71 -4.64 -18.10 -11.37
CA GLY A 71 -4.83 -16.99 -10.44
C GLY A 71 -3.57 -16.51 -9.69
N VAL A 72 -2.39 -17.13 -9.83
CA VAL A 72 -1.26 -16.81 -8.91
C VAL A 72 -0.63 -15.43 -9.13
N LEU A 73 -0.77 -14.85 -10.33
CA LEU A 73 -0.44 -13.44 -10.60
C LEU A 73 -1.68 -12.53 -10.55
N ASP A 74 -2.86 -13.06 -10.21
CA ASP A 74 -4.13 -12.33 -10.23
C ASP A 74 -4.37 -11.59 -8.91
N PHE A 75 -3.38 -10.78 -8.51
CA PHE A 75 -3.51 -9.76 -7.47
C PHE A 75 -4.47 -8.68 -7.93
N GLN A 76 -5.77 -8.98 -7.90
CA GLN A 76 -6.81 -8.01 -8.09
C GLN A 76 -7.06 -7.29 -6.77
N LEU A 77 -7.35 -6.01 -6.83
CA LEU A 77 -8.37 -5.48 -5.93
C LEU A 77 -9.69 -6.12 -6.42
N PRO A 78 -10.30 -7.05 -5.67
CA PRO A 78 -11.25 -8.01 -6.20
C PRO A 78 -12.52 -7.35 -6.70
N GLU A 79 -12.90 -7.64 -7.95
CA GLU A 79 -14.06 -7.07 -8.63
C GLU A 79 -15.33 -7.12 -7.77
N ARG A 80 -16.08 -6.00 -7.77
CA ARG A 80 -17.45 -6.02 -7.22
C ARG A 80 -18.37 -6.70 -8.22
N SER A 81 -18.43 -8.04 -8.17
CA SER A 81 -19.66 -8.75 -8.53
C SER A 81 -20.82 -8.02 -7.84
N SER A 82 -21.81 -7.60 -8.62
CA SER A 82 -22.84 -6.68 -8.15
C SER A 82 -23.56 -7.27 -6.93
N ALA A 83 -23.48 -6.57 -5.81
CA ALA A 83 -24.11 -7.01 -4.57
C ALA A 83 -25.63 -6.95 -4.76
N GLN A 84 -26.25 -8.11 -5.01
CA GLN A 84 -27.70 -8.23 -4.89
C GLN A 84 -28.08 -8.01 -3.44
N VAL A 85 -28.58 -6.81 -3.15
CA VAL A 85 -29.06 -6.44 -1.82
C VAL A 85 -30.37 -7.18 -1.58
N SER A 86 -30.34 -8.21 -0.74
CA SER A 86 -31.56 -8.85 -0.27
C SER A 86 -32.46 -7.80 0.42
N PRO A 87 -33.77 -7.76 0.14
CA PRO A 87 -34.65 -6.71 0.64
C PRO A 87 -34.74 -6.77 2.17
N LEU A 88 -34.66 -5.58 2.80
CA LEU A 88 -34.66 -5.41 4.24
C LEU A 88 -36.04 -5.75 4.84
N GLN A 89 -36.21 -6.96 5.40
CA GLN A 89 -37.45 -7.34 6.08
C GLN A 89 -37.52 -6.76 7.50
N THR A 90 -38.00 -5.51 7.62
CA THR A 90 -38.36 -4.92 8.91
C THR A 90 -39.74 -5.39 9.37
N ARG A 91 -39.80 -6.25 10.39
CA ARG A 91 -41.05 -6.56 11.10
C ARG A 91 -41.26 -5.57 12.25
N MET A 92 -42.34 -4.80 12.22
CA MET A 92 -42.71 -3.91 13.30
C MET A 92 -43.14 -4.70 14.54
N ILE A 93 -42.65 -4.32 15.73
CA ILE A 93 -43.06 -4.86 17.03
C ILE A 93 -43.81 -3.75 17.75
N ALA A 94 -45.05 -4.02 18.16
CA ALA A 94 -45.87 -3.06 18.91
C ALA A 94 -45.42 -3.00 20.38
N PRO A 95 -45.21 -1.80 20.96
CA PRO A 95 -44.96 -1.67 22.40
C PRO A 95 -46.18 -2.11 23.24
N PRO A 96 -45.97 -2.70 24.43
CA PRO A 96 -47.06 -3.02 25.36
C PRO A 96 -47.68 -1.74 25.94
N ALA A 97 -49.00 -1.75 26.13
CA ALA A 97 -49.75 -0.57 26.59
C ALA A 97 -49.41 -0.19 28.06
N PRO A 98 -49.35 1.12 28.40
CA PRO A 98 -49.17 1.57 29.77
C PRO A 98 -50.34 1.16 30.69
N LYS A 99 -50.04 0.87 31.96
CA LYS A 99 -51.07 0.65 32.98
C LYS A 99 -51.57 1.99 33.54
N ALA A 100 -52.87 2.13 33.70
CA ALA A 100 -53.49 3.34 34.26
C ALA A 100 -53.16 3.51 35.76
N PRO A 101 -52.96 4.75 36.24
CA PRO A 101 -52.70 5.02 37.66
C PRO A 101 -53.98 4.93 38.51
N VAL A 102 -53.85 4.41 39.73
CA VAL A 102 -54.92 4.40 40.75
C VAL A 102 -54.80 5.66 41.60
N ALA A 103 -55.92 6.33 41.87
CA ALA A 103 -55.95 7.56 42.66
C ALA A 103 -55.80 7.30 44.18
N ALA A 104 -55.12 8.20 44.88
CA ALA A 104 -54.98 8.21 46.34
C ALA A 104 -55.77 9.37 46.97
N PRO A 105 -56.32 9.20 48.20
CA PRO A 105 -57.22 10.18 48.82
C PRO A 105 -56.50 11.37 49.49
N ALA A 106 -57.22 12.48 49.69
CA ALA A 106 -56.66 13.76 50.14
C ALA A 106 -56.61 13.93 51.69
N PRO A 107 -55.59 14.63 52.23
CA PRO A 107 -55.51 15.04 53.63
C PRO A 107 -56.26 16.37 53.93
N LYS A 108 -56.38 16.71 55.22
CA LYS A 108 -57.25 17.78 55.76
C LYS A 108 -56.50 19.10 56.09
N PRO A 109 -57.20 20.25 56.19
CA PRO A 109 -56.57 21.57 56.34
C PRO A 109 -56.39 22.05 57.79
N HIS A 110 -55.40 22.94 58.01
CA HIS A 110 -55.20 23.70 59.27
C HIS A 110 -54.99 25.21 59.00
N ARG A 111 -55.12 26.03 60.07
CA ARG A 111 -55.27 27.51 60.01
C ARG A 111 -53.96 28.28 60.35
N PRO A 112 -53.89 29.62 60.11
CA PRO A 112 -52.64 30.41 60.10
C PRO A 112 -52.41 31.28 61.37
N ARG A 113 -51.58 32.35 61.24
CA ARG A 113 -51.31 33.51 62.15
C ARG A 113 -50.21 33.25 63.24
N ILE A 114 -49.36 34.19 63.72
CA ILE A 114 -49.23 35.68 63.62
C ILE A 114 -47.74 36.14 63.58
N ALA A 115 -47.42 37.19 62.79
CA ALA A 115 -46.49 38.33 63.06
C ALA A 115 -46.62 39.33 61.88
N GLN A 116 -47.06 40.61 61.91
CA GLN A 116 -47.22 41.70 62.92
C GLN A 116 -45.91 42.52 63.13
N GLU A 117 -45.78 43.86 62.96
CA GLU A 117 -46.72 45.02 62.75
C GLU A 117 -45.95 46.31 62.29
N LEU A 118 -46.62 47.33 61.66
CA LEU A 118 -46.30 48.79 61.44
C LEU A 118 -44.83 49.25 61.05
N ALA A 119 -44.49 50.17 60.12
CA ALA A 119 -45.04 51.45 59.56
C ALA A 119 -44.81 52.73 60.44
N PRO A 120 -44.79 54.00 59.93
CA PRO A 120 -44.63 54.55 58.55
C PRO A 120 -43.67 55.81 58.40
N GLU A 121 -43.48 56.33 57.16
CA GLU A 121 -43.28 57.75 56.63
C GLU A 121 -42.65 58.95 57.44
N PRO A 122 -42.38 60.18 56.90
CA PRO A 122 -42.74 60.82 55.58
C PRO A 122 -41.69 61.69 54.80
N THR A 123 -42.00 61.95 53.52
CA THR A 123 -41.94 63.21 52.69
C THR A 123 -40.72 64.17 52.59
N ALA A 124 -40.25 64.38 51.33
CA ALA A 124 -40.01 65.69 50.66
C ALA A 124 -39.91 65.46 49.11
N THR A 125 -40.84 65.93 48.24
CA THR A 125 -40.98 67.30 47.66
C THR A 125 -39.86 67.65 46.66
N ALA A 126 -39.97 67.31 45.35
CA ALA A 126 -40.56 68.08 44.22
C ALA A 126 -39.48 68.87 43.42
N ALA A 127 -39.60 69.21 42.12
CA ALA A 127 -40.64 69.08 41.08
C ALA A 127 -39.96 68.76 39.69
N GLU A 128 -40.60 68.15 38.67
CA GLU A 128 -41.31 68.79 37.53
C GLU A 128 -40.35 69.52 36.53
N GLU A 129 -40.39 69.39 35.18
CA GLU A 129 -41.46 69.06 34.21
C GLU A 129 -41.08 68.00 33.14
N VAL A 130 -42.05 67.62 32.31
CA VAL A 130 -41.89 67.01 30.96
C VAL A 130 -42.68 67.88 29.96
N PRO A 131 -42.25 68.04 28.69
CA PRO A 131 -43.00 67.32 27.65
C PRO A 131 -42.25 66.95 26.34
N VAL A 132 -42.62 65.78 25.80
CA VAL A 132 -43.03 65.51 24.40
C VAL A 132 -42.34 66.28 23.25
N SER A 133 -41.63 65.54 22.38
CA SER A 133 -41.98 65.42 20.95
C SER A 133 -41.20 64.32 20.21
N ALA A 134 -41.83 63.77 19.18
CA ALA A 134 -41.27 62.90 18.14
C ALA A 134 -41.86 63.38 16.78
N PRO A 135 -41.59 62.77 15.61
CA PRO A 135 -40.65 61.70 15.28
C PRO A 135 -39.78 62.07 14.02
N ALA A 136 -39.34 61.02 13.29
CA ALA A 136 -39.05 60.99 11.85
C ALA A 136 -37.58 61.05 11.37
N GLU A 137 -37.24 60.00 10.62
CA GLU A 137 -36.20 59.89 9.60
C GLU A 137 -36.44 60.90 8.44
N PRO A 138 -35.44 61.24 7.61
CA PRO A 138 -35.04 60.28 6.56
C PRO A 138 -33.53 60.20 6.23
N ALA A 139 -33.16 59.10 5.58
CA ALA A 139 -31.85 58.84 4.98
C ALA A 139 -31.38 59.88 3.94
N GLN A 140 -30.04 60.00 3.78
CA GLN A 140 -29.40 59.49 2.55
C GLN A 140 -27.85 59.42 2.57
N THR A 141 -27.37 58.30 2.02
CA THR A 141 -26.08 58.01 1.35
C THR A 141 -25.05 59.12 1.18
N SER A 142 -23.82 58.91 1.70
CA SER A 142 -22.54 59.31 1.07
C SER A 142 -21.33 58.57 1.67
N THR A 143 -20.67 57.74 0.86
CA THR A 143 -19.29 57.22 1.06
C THR A 143 -18.26 58.22 0.48
N PRO A 144 -16.92 58.14 0.72
CA PRO A 144 -16.14 57.00 1.23
C PRO A 144 -15.07 57.29 2.33
N LEU A 145 -14.44 56.20 2.80
CA LEU A 145 -13.06 55.93 3.32
C LEU A 145 -12.04 57.07 3.62
N PRO A 146 -10.96 56.80 4.39
CA PRO A 146 -10.71 55.73 5.39
C PRO A 146 -10.01 56.20 6.69
N GLU A 147 -9.98 55.36 7.76
CA GLU A 147 -8.78 55.22 8.63
C GLU A 147 -8.85 53.96 9.53
N THR A 148 -7.82 53.73 10.37
CA THR A 148 -7.46 52.40 10.94
C THR A 148 -7.76 52.27 12.47
N PRO A 149 -7.16 51.34 13.26
CA PRO A 149 -7.90 50.27 13.94
C PRO A 149 -8.20 50.48 15.43
N ALA A 150 -9.15 49.69 15.98
CA ALA A 150 -9.25 49.42 17.41
C ALA A 150 -9.80 48.01 17.71
N THR A 151 -9.24 47.33 18.72
CA THR A 151 -9.73 46.06 19.28
C THR A 151 -10.45 46.32 20.61
N PRO A 152 -11.61 45.67 20.82
CA PRO A 152 -11.85 44.90 22.07
C PRO A 152 -12.25 43.46 21.70
N GLU A 153 -11.73 42.39 22.30
CA GLU A 153 -11.73 42.00 23.73
C GLU A 153 -13.12 41.62 24.26
N ALA A 154 -13.21 40.50 25.00
CA ALA A 154 -14.43 39.75 25.23
C ALA A 154 -14.70 39.46 26.73
N PRO A 155 -15.99 39.37 27.13
CA PRO A 155 -16.38 38.66 28.34
C PRO A 155 -17.64 37.76 28.14
N PRO A 156 -18.04 36.94 29.12
CA PRO A 156 -17.22 36.09 29.99
C PRO A 156 -17.73 34.62 30.01
N ALA A 157 -17.10 33.75 30.80
CA ALA A 157 -17.50 32.33 30.94
C ALA A 157 -18.44 32.08 32.14
N ALA A 158 -19.37 31.13 32.01
CA ALA A 158 -19.96 30.39 33.15
C ALA A 158 -20.75 29.13 32.72
N ALA A 159 -20.24 27.93 33.04
CA ALA A 159 -20.99 26.71 33.40
C ALA A 159 -20.00 25.56 33.64
N ALA A 160 -20.18 24.78 34.71
CA ALA A 160 -19.31 23.64 35.02
C ALA A 160 -20.09 22.47 35.65
N ALA A 161 -19.48 21.29 35.58
CA ALA A 161 -19.88 19.96 36.11
C ALA A 161 -20.81 19.10 35.21
N PRO A 162 -20.75 17.74 35.35
CA PRO A 162 -19.83 16.94 36.16
C PRO A 162 -18.84 16.09 35.33
N THR A 163 -17.76 15.65 35.96
CA THR A 163 -16.78 14.72 35.36
C THR A 163 -17.37 13.31 35.22
N ALA A 164 -17.53 12.84 33.99
CA ALA A 164 -17.59 11.41 33.69
C ALA A 164 -16.16 10.90 33.45
N ALA A 165 -15.77 9.79 34.09
CA ALA A 165 -14.46 9.20 33.88
C ALA A 165 -14.37 8.62 32.46
N SER A 166 -13.61 9.27 31.58
CA SER A 166 -13.30 8.74 30.25
C SER A 166 -12.17 7.73 30.32
N GLU A 167 -12.39 6.55 29.74
CA GLU A 167 -11.33 5.61 29.39
C GLU A 167 -10.30 6.29 28.46
N PRO A 168 -9.04 5.83 28.41
CA PRO A 168 -8.01 6.44 27.59
C PRO A 168 -8.25 6.19 26.09
N THR A 169 -9.14 6.98 25.50
CA THR A 169 -9.25 7.15 24.05
C THR A 169 -7.89 7.63 23.55
N VAL A 170 -7.13 6.73 22.92
CA VAL A 170 -5.85 7.09 22.30
C VAL A 170 -6.15 8.04 21.15
N SER A 171 -5.95 9.33 21.40
CA SER A 171 -6.09 10.42 20.42
C SER A 171 -5.00 10.31 19.36
N LEU A 172 -5.18 9.38 18.43
CA LEU A 172 -4.31 9.17 17.28
C LEU A 172 -4.32 10.45 16.43
N PRO A 173 -3.17 10.92 15.93
CA PRO A 173 -3.11 12.16 15.18
C PRO A 173 -4.02 12.13 13.94
N PRO A 174 -4.59 13.29 13.54
CA PRO A 174 -5.25 13.43 12.25
C PRO A 174 -4.35 12.97 11.11
N ALA A 175 -4.95 12.45 10.04
CA ALA A 175 -4.20 12.16 8.83
C ALA A 175 -3.89 13.48 8.10
N GLU A 176 -2.61 13.73 7.83
CA GLU A 176 -2.18 14.87 7.02
C GLU A 176 -2.37 14.53 5.54
N VAL A 177 -2.68 15.52 4.70
CA VAL A 177 -2.58 15.34 3.24
C VAL A 177 -1.10 15.24 2.89
N LEU A 178 -0.70 14.25 2.08
CA LEU A 178 0.72 14.05 1.76
C LEU A 178 1.35 15.36 1.21
N PRO A 179 2.39 15.91 1.87
CA PRO A 179 2.85 17.27 1.62
C PRO A 179 3.44 17.47 0.22
N HIS A 180 3.39 18.71 -0.27
CA HIS A 180 4.01 19.08 -1.54
C HIS A 180 5.53 18.82 -1.49
N ILE A 181 6.07 18.27 -2.57
CA ILE A 181 7.44 17.76 -2.63
C ILE A 181 8.32 18.74 -3.42
N PRO A 182 9.44 19.21 -2.85
CA PRO A 182 10.40 20.00 -3.62
C PRO A 182 11.05 19.15 -4.71
N LEU A 183 11.09 19.65 -5.96
CA LEU A 183 11.51 18.89 -7.15
C LEU A 183 12.84 18.13 -6.98
N GLY A 184 13.82 18.74 -6.30
CA GLY A 184 15.15 18.17 -6.07
C GLY A 184 15.20 17.00 -5.07
N ALA A 185 14.08 16.58 -4.47
CA ALA A 185 14.03 15.44 -3.56
C ALA A 185 13.66 14.10 -4.25
N LEU A 186 13.42 14.09 -5.56
CA LEU A 186 13.16 12.85 -6.30
C LEU A 186 14.37 11.89 -6.21
N PRO A 187 14.14 10.58 -5.97
CA PRO A 187 15.23 9.60 -5.96
C PRO A 187 15.81 9.44 -7.37
N PRO A 188 17.13 9.16 -7.52
CA PRO A 188 17.76 9.05 -8.83
C PRO A 188 17.19 7.90 -9.66
N SER A 189 17.10 8.10 -10.98
CA SER A 189 16.68 7.08 -11.95
C SER A 189 17.42 5.75 -11.69
N SER A 190 16.67 4.66 -11.46
CA SER A 190 17.19 3.40 -10.90
C SER A 190 16.35 2.18 -11.32
N LEU A 191 17.02 1.05 -11.51
CA LEU A 191 16.42 -0.28 -11.63
C LEU A 191 16.63 -1.06 -10.32
N LEU A 192 15.54 -1.42 -9.66
CA LEU A 192 15.51 -2.26 -8.46
C LEU A 192 15.05 -3.67 -8.84
N ARG A 193 15.84 -4.69 -8.48
CA ARG A 193 15.59 -6.10 -8.77
C ARG A 193 15.28 -6.86 -7.48
N TYR A 194 14.19 -7.62 -7.48
CA TYR A 194 13.63 -8.29 -6.31
C TYR A 194 13.52 -9.80 -6.50
N ASP A 195 13.78 -10.54 -5.43
CA ASP A 195 13.23 -11.89 -5.27
C ASP A 195 11.80 -11.79 -4.76
N LEU A 196 10.87 -12.51 -5.40
CA LEU A 196 9.49 -12.58 -4.98
C LEU A 196 9.17 -13.97 -4.46
N THR A 197 8.70 -14.04 -3.22
CA THR A 197 7.99 -15.22 -2.69
C THR A 197 6.50 -14.90 -2.66
N GLY A 198 5.69 -15.79 -3.21
CA GLY A 198 4.23 -15.64 -3.22
C GLY A 198 3.56 -16.88 -2.65
N GLN A 199 2.34 -16.72 -2.16
CA GLN A 199 1.49 -17.83 -1.75
C GLN A 199 0.08 -17.63 -2.33
N ASP A 200 -0.49 -18.65 -2.96
CA ASP A 200 -1.92 -18.69 -3.29
C ASP A 200 -2.52 -20.04 -2.87
N LYS A 201 -3.68 -20.01 -2.20
CA LYS A 201 -4.41 -21.21 -1.75
C LYS A 201 -3.52 -22.22 -0.97
N GLY A 202 -2.57 -21.69 -0.20
CA GLY A 202 -1.58 -22.46 0.56
C GLY A 202 -0.32 -22.84 -0.20
N LEU A 203 -0.32 -22.84 -1.54
CA LEU A 203 0.84 -23.17 -2.37
C LEU A 203 1.81 -21.99 -2.47
N THR A 204 3.04 -22.19 -1.98
CA THR A 204 4.15 -21.23 -2.15
C THR A 204 4.72 -21.34 -3.56
N TYR A 205 4.98 -20.20 -4.19
CA TYR A 205 5.66 -20.09 -5.48
C TYR A 205 6.72 -18.98 -5.46
N TYR A 206 7.61 -18.99 -6.45
CA TYR A 206 8.68 -18.00 -6.58
C TYR A 206 8.65 -17.30 -7.93
N ALA A 207 9.05 -16.02 -7.95
CA ALA A 207 9.13 -15.19 -9.14
C ALA A 207 10.29 -14.18 -9.01
N SER A 208 10.64 -13.50 -10.10
CA SER A 208 11.45 -12.28 -10.03
C SER A 208 10.55 -11.04 -10.17
N GLY A 209 10.94 -9.95 -9.50
CA GLY A 209 10.33 -8.64 -9.66
C GLY A 209 11.35 -7.60 -10.12
N GLU A 210 10.91 -6.62 -10.92
CA GLU A 210 11.74 -5.48 -11.34
C GLU A 210 10.94 -4.18 -11.28
N LEU A 211 11.46 -3.17 -10.56
CA LEU A 211 10.95 -1.80 -10.56
C LEU A 211 11.95 -0.91 -11.29
N ASN A 212 11.54 -0.39 -12.44
CA ASN A 212 12.32 0.54 -13.26
C ASN A 212 11.75 1.94 -13.08
N TRP A 213 12.53 2.84 -12.48
CA TRP A 213 12.22 4.24 -12.25
C TRP A 213 13.15 5.12 -13.12
N GLN A 214 12.58 5.96 -13.97
CA GLN A 214 13.32 6.93 -14.78
C GLN A 214 12.59 8.28 -14.80
N HIS A 215 13.34 9.36 -14.69
CA HIS A 215 12.80 10.72 -14.83
C HIS A 215 13.82 11.70 -15.42
N ASN A 216 13.32 12.86 -15.83
CA ASN A 216 14.09 14.08 -16.07
C ASN A 216 13.42 15.23 -15.27
N ASP A 217 13.66 16.49 -15.64
CA ASP A 217 13.14 17.66 -14.92
C ASP A 217 11.63 17.90 -15.12
N GLN A 218 10.99 17.23 -16.09
CA GLN A 218 9.62 17.54 -16.54
C GLN A 218 8.71 16.31 -16.58
N ALA A 219 9.25 15.11 -16.77
CA ALA A 219 8.47 13.88 -16.98
C ALA A 219 9.13 12.67 -16.32
N TYR A 220 8.31 11.66 -16.02
CA TYR A 220 8.75 10.39 -15.48
C TYR A 220 8.10 9.18 -16.19
N ALA A 221 8.81 8.05 -16.13
CA ALA A 221 8.27 6.73 -16.42
C ALA A 221 8.65 5.77 -15.28
N LEU A 222 7.65 5.07 -14.77
CA LEU A 222 7.79 4.07 -13.71
C LEU A 222 7.13 2.77 -14.18
N ALA A 223 7.85 1.66 -14.10
CA ALA A 223 7.30 0.34 -14.36
C ALA A 223 7.63 -0.60 -13.20
N LEU A 224 6.65 -1.39 -12.75
CA LEU A 224 6.85 -2.53 -11.87
C LEU A 224 6.43 -3.78 -12.65
N SER A 225 7.30 -4.77 -12.75
CA SER A 225 6.98 -6.06 -13.36
C SER A 225 7.22 -7.22 -12.41
N VAL A 226 6.44 -8.27 -12.56
CA VAL A 226 6.63 -9.56 -11.89
C VAL A 226 6.60 -10.66 -12.94
N LYS A 227 7.56 -11.60 -12.88
CA LYS A 227 7.75 -12.68 -13.84
C LYS A 227 7.95 -14.01 -13.12
N ALA A 228 7.00 -14.93 -13.30
CA ALA A 228 7.04 -16.29 -12.77
C ALA A 228 7.28 -17.30 -13.90
N PHE A 229 8.10 -18.32 -13.63
CA PHE A 229 8.39 -19.39 -14.59
C PHE A 229 7.09 -20.15 -14.95
N LEU A 230 6.88 -20.43 -16.24
CA LEU A 230 5.67 -21.00 -16.85
C LEU A 230 4.37 -20.19 -16.72
N VAL A 231 4.17 -19.41 -15.64
CA VAL A 231 2.95 -18.59 -15.41
C VAL A 231 2.91 -17.34 -16.31
N GLY A 232 4.08 -16.78 -16.64
CA GLY A 232 4.21 -15.57 -17.45
C GLY A 232 4.59 -14.33 -16.63
N SER A 233 4.15 -13.15 -17.06
CA SER A 233 4.49 -11.88 -16.41
C SER A 233 3.34 -10.88 -16.36
N ARG A 234 3.26 -10.12 -15.27
CA ARG A 234 2.37 -8.97 -15.09
C ARG A 234 3.19 -7.69 -14.99
N HIS A 235 2.69 -6.59 -15.59
CA HIS A 235 3.40 -5.32 -15.73
C HIS A 235 2.49 -4.16 -15.36
N TRP A 236 2.81 -3.46 -14.28
CA TRP A 236 2.22 -2.16 -13.94
C TRP A 236 3.09 -1.05 -14.51
N ARG A 237 2.47 -0.01 -15.05
CA ARG A 237 3.14 1.18 -15.60
C ARG A 237 2.45 2.45 -15.14
N SER A 238 3.25 3.45 -14.80
CA SER A 238 2.83 4.80 -14.46
C SER A 238 3.69 5.77 -15.26
N VAL A 239 3.06 6.69 -15.98
CA VAL A 239 3.73 7.74 -16.75
C VAL A 239 3.05 9.07 -16.50
N GLY A 240 3.83 10.13 -16.37
CA GLY A 240 3.30 11.43 -15.98
C GLY A 240 4.32 12.57 -16.11
N GLU A 241 3.91 13.70 -15.56
CA GLU A 241 4.70 14.92 -15.47
C GLU A 241 5.26 15.09 -14.05
N ILE A 242 6.25 15.96 -13.91
CA ILE A 242 6.82 16.38 -12.62
C ILE A 242 6.43 17.84 -12.40
N THR A 243 5.90 18.12 -11.20
CA THR A 243 5.29 19.41 -10.85
C THR A 243 5.75 19.86 -9.46
N ALA A 244 5.46 21.09 -9.06
CA ALA A 244 5.77 21.60 -7.73
C ALA A 244 5.07 20.84 -6.56
N ALA A 245 4.15 19.91 -6.85
CA ALA A 245 3.56 18.98 -5.88
C ALA A 245 4.24 17.59 -5.86
N GLY A 246 5.28 17.38 -6.68
CA GLY A 246 5.87 16.06 -6.98
C GLY A 246 5.28 15.46 -8.26
N LEU A 247 5.08 14.14 -8.24
CA LEU A 247 4.62 13.37 -9.40
C LEU A 247 3.18 13.70 -9.77
N ALA A 248 2.94 13.90 -11.06
CA ALA A 248 1.61 14.08 -11.64
C ALA A 248 1.34 12.99 -12.67
N PRO A 249 0.87 11.79 -12.25
CA PRO A 249 0.56 10.70 -13.17
C PRO A 249 -0.47 11.13 -14.20
N ARG A 250 -0.23 10.82 -15.49
CA ARG A 250 -1.19 11.03 -16.59
C ARG A 250 -1.89 9.73 -16.98
N ARG A 251 -1.19 8.60 -16.91
CA ARG A 251 -1.76 7.26 -17.11
C ARG A 251 -1.10 6.24 -16.18
N PHE A 252 -1.95 5.45 -15.54
CA PHE A 252 -1.62 4.17 -14.91
C PHE A 252 -2.13 3.03 -15.80
N SER A 253 -1.39 1.94 -15.95
CA SER A 253 -1.91 0.71 -16.57
C SER A 253 -1.32 -0.57 -15.99
N ASP A 254 -2.02 -1.67 -16.22
CA ASP A 254 -1.70 -3.02 -15.77
C ASP A 254 -1.90 -4.00 -16.93
N SER A 255 -0.86 -4.75 -17.28
CA SER A 255 -0.82 -5.66 -18.42
C SER A 255 -0.44 -7.08 -18.01
N TRP A 256 -1.29 -8.07 -18.32
CA TRP A 256 -0.95 -9.50 -18.16
C TRP A 256 -1.61 -10.39 -19.23
N ARG A 257 -2.94 -10.48 -19.23
CA ARG A 257 -3.75 -11.24 -20.22
C ARG A 257 -4.59 -10.31 -21.11
N GLY A 258 -4.11 -9.09 -21.26
CA GLY A 258 -4.84 -7.89 -21.70
C GLY A 258 -4.31 -6.70 -20.90
N GLU A 259 -4.67 -5.48 -21.29
CA GLU A 259 -4.33 -4.24 -20.56
C GLU A 259 -5.59 -3.56 -20.01
N ARG A 260 -5.53 -3.10 -18.76
CA ARG A 260 -6.48 -2.13 -18.18
C ARG A 260 -5.71 -0.88 -17.78
N ALA A 261 -6.35 0.28 -17.86
CA ALA A 261 -5.70 1.57 -17.59
C ALA A 261 -6.64 2.59 -16.94
N SER A 262 -6.03 3.56 -16.27
CA SER A 262 -6.69 4.71 -15.65
C SER A 262 -6.00 5.99 -16.10
N HIS A 263 -6.80 6.95 -16.56
CA HIS A 263 -6.36 8.19 -17.17
C HIS A 263 -6.69 9.36 -16.26
N PHE A 264 -5.71 10.24 -16.02
CA PHE A 264 -5.82 11.41 -15.16
C PHE A 264 -6.07 12.64 -16.03
N ASP A 265 -7.34 12.86 -16.40
CA ASP A 265 -7.82 13.92 -17.27
C ASP A 265 -7.85 15.25 -16.47
N ARG A 266 -6.72 15.96 -16.49
CA ARG A 266 -6.54 17.24 -15.77
C ARG A 266 -7.33 18.38 -16.38
N GLU A 267 -7.53 18.39 -17.70
CA GLU A 267 -8.36 19.40 -18.37
C GLU A 267 -9.79 19.41 -17.83
N LYS A 268 -10.32 18.23 -17.46
CA LYS A 268 -11.68 18.06 -16.94
C LYS A 268 -11.71 17.59 -15.48
N ASN A 269 -10.59 17.72 -14.76
CA ASN A 269 -10.40 17.38 -13.35
C ASN A 269 -11.03 16.04 -12.91
N ARG A 270 -10.74 14.94 -13.64
CA ARG A 270 -11.32 13.62 -13.38
C ARG A 270 -10.36 12.46 -13.66
N ILE A 271 -10.73 11.29 -13.14
CA ILE A 271 -10.17 9.98 -13.47
C ILE A 271 -11.14 9.22 -14.37
N VAL A 272 -10.64 8.68 -15.47
CA VAL A 272 -11.40 7.84 -16.42
C VAL A 272 -10.78 6.44 -16.49
N PHE A 273 -11.58 5.40 -16.37
CA PHE A 273 -11.13 4.00 -16.33
C PHE A 273 -11.44 3.27 -17.64
N SER A 274 -10.46 2.58 -18.23
CA SER A 274 -10.64 1.80 -19.47
C SER A 274 -11.56 0.58 -19.31
N GLY A 275 -11.92 0.23 -18.06
CA GLY A 275 -12.90 -0.80 -17.73
C GLY A 275 -14.34 -0.28 -17.63
N ASN A 276 -14.62 0.95 -18.06
CA ASN A 276 -15.95 1.61 -17.98
C ASN A 276 -16.53 1.68 -16.55
N ALA A 277 -15.68 1.72 -15.52
CA ALA A 277 -16.10 2.11 -14.18
C ALA A 277 -16.46 3.62 -14.16
N PRO A 278 -17.37 4.07 -13.27
CA PRO A 278 -17.77 5.47 -13.18
C PRO A 278 -16.57 6.40 -13.02
N GLU A 279 -16.59 7.56 -13.70
CA GLU A 279 -15.56 8.58 -13.51
C GLU A 279 -15.60 9.17 -12.09
N VAL A 280 -14.43 9.57 -11.59
CA VAL A 280 -14.24 10.08 -10.22
C VAL A 280 -13.47 11.40 -10.28
N PRO A 281 -13.80 12.43 -9.49
CA PRO A 281 -13.04 13.68 -9.47
C PRO A 281 -11.54 13.45 -9.18
N LEU A 282 -10.68 14.17 -9.91
CA LEU A 282 -9.24 14.19 -9.69
C LEU A 282 -8.91 15.21 -8.59
N ILE A 283 -8.33 14.73 -7.50
CA ILE A 283 -7.86 15.56 -6.39
C ILE A 283 -6.40 15.96 -6.66
N ALA A 284 -6.00 17.16 -6.25
CA ALA A 284 -4.61 17.61 -6.34
C ALA A 284 -3.67 16.64 -5.59
N GLY A 285 -2.51 16.33 -6.18
CA GLY A 285 -1.55 15.38 -5.62
C GLY A 285 -1.91 13.89 -5.75
N ALA A 286 -3.05 13.54 -6.38
CA ALA A 286 -3.44 12.14 -6.57
C ALA A 286 -2.39 11.30 -7.31
N GLN A 287 -2.15 10.09 -6.80
CA GLN A 287 -1.18 9.12 -7.33
C GLN A 287 -1.88 7.88 -7.87
N ASP A 288 -1.13 6.98 -8.50
CA ASP A 288 -1.54 5.58 -8.70
C ASP A 288 -0.81 4.63 -7.76
N GLN A 289 -1.16 3.35 -7.83
CA GLN A 289 -0.68 2.30 -6.91
C GLN A 289 0.85 2.08 -6.92
N ILE A 290 1.60 2.56 -7.91
CA ILE A 290 3.07 2.41 -7.96
C ILE A 290 3.82 3.74 -7.87
N SER A 291 3.30 4.81 -8.47
CA SER A 291 3.85 6.17 -8.31
C SER A 291 3.83 6.63 -6.84
N LEU A 292 2.87 6.15 -6.04
CA LEU A 292 2.81 6.35 -4.60
C LEU A 292 4.11 6.01 -3.86
N TYR A 293 4.82 4.94 -4.27
CA TYR A 293 6.10 4.56 -3.64
C TYR A 293 7.20 5.61 -3.88
N VAL A 294 7.26 6.19 -5.08
CA VAL A 294 8.27 7.18 -5.45
C VAL A 294 7.91 8.57 -4.93
N GLN A 295 6.62 8.92 -4.95
CA GLN A 295 6.10 10.14 -4.31
C GLN A 295 6.45 10.13 -2.81
N LEU A 296 6.19 9.03 -2.09
CA LEU A 296 6.58 8.94 -0.68
C LEU A 296 8.11 8.90 -0.48
N ALA A 297 8.86 8.22 -1.35
CA ALA A 297 10.33 8.22 -1.29
C ALA A 297 10.89 9.66 -1.36
N ALA A 298 10.34 10.50 -2.24
CA ALA A 298 10.76 11.90 -2.38
C ALA A 298 10.28 12.79 -1.21
N ALA A 299 9.11 12.52 -0.63
CA ALA A 299 8.65 13.21 0.58
C ALA A 299 9.55 12.89 1.78
N MET A 300 9.95 11.61 1.94
CA MET A 300 10.92 11.14 2.93
C MET A 300 12.34 11.69 2.67
N ALA A 301 12.73 11.88 1.41
CA ALA A 301 14.05 12.42 1.06
C ALA A 301 14.20 13.91 1.41
N GLY A 302 13.13 14.70 1.22
CA GLY A 302 13.18 16.15 1.45
C GLY A 302 13.13 16.57 2.93
N SER A 303 12.51 15.77 3.81
CA SER A 303 12.29 16.10 5.23
C SER A 303 11.93 14.84 6.06
N PRO A 304 12.85 13.88 6.23
CA PRO A 304 12.56 12.59 6.88
C PRO A 304 12.11 12.73 8.33
N GLU A 305 12.62 13.73 9.05
CA GLU A 305 12.33 14.02 10.46
C GLU A 305 10.88 14.42 10.76
N ARG A 306 10.08 14.79 9.73
CA ARG A 306 8.63 14.99 9.86
C ARG A 306 7.85 13.68 10.08
N PHE A 307 8.46 12.53 9.77
CA PHE A 307 7.80 11.23 9.80
C PHE A 307 8.31 10.38 10.97
N THR A 308 7.40 9.97 11.84
CA THR A 308 7.69 9.14 13.02
C THR A 308 6.69 7.97 13.10
N PRO A 309 6.96 6.90 13.87
CA PRO A 309 5.99 5.84 14.11
C PRO A 309 4.65 6.41 14.61
N GLY A 310 3.56 6.12 13.88
CA GLY A 310 2.24 6.72 14.08
C GLY A 310 1.87 7.85 13.11
N SER A 311 2.82 8.41 12.33
CA SER A 311 2.54 9.38 11.26
C SER A 311 1.56 8.82 10.23
N ARG A 312 0.65 9.66 9.75
CA ARG A 312 -0.48 9.28 8.90
C ARG A 312 -0.62 10.22 7.72
N LEU A 313 -0.59 9.66 6.51
CA LEU A 313 -0.68 10.39 5.25
C LEU A 313 -1.90 9.90 4.47
N GLN A 314 -2.82 10.82 4.17
CA GLN A 314 -3.96 10.57 3.29
C GLN A 314 -3.66 11.08 1.89
N ILE A 315 -3.97 10.26 0.88
CA ILE A 315 -3.74 10.59 -0.53
C ILE A 315 -4.77 9.87 -1.41
N GLN A 316 -5.28 10.52 -2.45
CA GLN A 316 -6.12 9.82 -3.44
C GLN A 316 -5.22 8.89 -4.27
N THR A 317 -5.49 7.59 -4.19
CA THR A 317 -4.77 6.58 -4.98
C THR A 317 -5.70 5.97 -6.01
N VAL A 318 -5.30 6.09 -7.27
CA VAL A 318 -6.00 5.58 -8.44
C VAL A 318 -5.61 4.13 -8.69
N THR A 319 -6.63 3.30 -8.86
CA THR A 319 -6.55 1.89 -9.21
C THR A 319 -7.19 1.69 -10.60
N LEU A 320 -7.36 0.46 -11.08
CA LEU A 320 -7.94 0.16 -12.41
C LEU A 320 -9.47 0.31 -12.50
N ARG A 321 -10.10 0.91 -11.48
CA ARG A 321 -11.57 0.93 -11.28
C ARG A 321 -12.08 1.98 -10.28
N ASP A 322 -11.23 2.44 -9.36
CA ASP A 322 -11.58 3.37 -8.29
C ASP A 322 -10.44 4.38 -8.04
N ALA A 323 -10.79 5.55 -7.51
CA ALA A 323 -9.84 6.63 -7.19
C ALA A 323 -10.18 7.20 -5.82
N LEU A 324 -9.84 6.44 -4.79
CA LEU A 324 -10.30 6.62 -3.41
C LEU A 324 -9.12 7.02 -2.51
N PRO A 325 -9.36 7.73 -1.40
CA PRO A 325 -8.31 7.99 -0.43
C PRO A 325 -7.74 6.68 0.13
N TRP A 326 -6.42 6.59 0.17
CA TRP A 326 -5.66 5.60 0.92
C TRP A 326 -5.11 6.29 2.17
N LEU A 327 -4.99 5.54 3.27
CA LEU A 327 -4.37 6.00 4.52
C LEU A 327 -3.08 5.22 4.74
N LEU A 328 -1.95 5.85 4.42
CA LEU A 328 -0.64 5.33 4.75
C LEU A 328 -0.32 5.64 6.21
N THR A 329 0.08 4.64 6.96
CA THR A 329 0.55 4.78 8.35
C THR A 329 2.00 4.31 8.44
N PHE A 330 2.87 5.11 9.07
CA PHE A 330 4.19 4.69 9.51
C PHE A 330 3.97 3.75 10.69
N GLU A 331 4.13 2.44 10.49
CA GLU A 331 3.84 1.44 11.53
C GLU A 331 5.00 1.33 12.53
N GLN A 332 6.23 1.14 12.04
CA GLN A 332 7.42 0.97 12.88
C GLN A 332 8.73 1.23 12.13
N ASN A 333 9.80 1.45 12.89
CA ASN A 333 11.18 1.28 12.41
C ASN A 333 11.58 -0.18 12.65
N GLU A 334 12.18 -0.85 11.66
CA GLU A 334 12.73 -2.20 11.84
C GLU A 334 13.97 -2.43 10.98
N THR A 335 14.87 -3.29 11.46
CA THR A 335 16.07 -3.69 10.74
C THR A 335 15.79 -4.96 9.94
N LEU A 336 15.88 -4.87 8.61
CA LEU A 336 15.72 -6.01 7.70
C LEU A 336 17.08 -6.55 7.25
N THR A 337 17.13 -7.83 6.89
CA THR A 337 18.26 -8.41 6.14
C THR A 337 17.97 -8.34 4.65
N VAL A 338 18.71 -7.51 3.91
CA VAL A 338 18.55 -7.26 2.47
C VAL A 338 19.90 -7.48 1.78
N ASP A 339 19.94 -8.31 0.73
CA ASP A 339 21.20 -8.74 0.07
C ASP A 339 22.28 -9.21 1.08
N GLY A 340 21.87 -9.97 2.10
CA GLY A 340 22.73 -10.47 3.19
C GLY A 340 23.23 -9.41 4.17
N LYS A 341 22.84 -8.14 4.02
CA LYS A 341 23.26 -7.01 4.87
C LYS A 341 22.15 -6.60 5.82
N SER A 342 22.53 -6.17 7.01
CA SER A 342 21.63 -5.53 7.97
C SER A 342 21.33 -4.11 7.50
N LEU A 343 20.04 -3.77 7.33
CA LEU A 343 19.57 -2.50 6.77
C LEU A 343 18.47 -1.92 7.66
N ASN A 344 18.61 -0.66 8.08
CA ASN A 344 17.57 0.02 8.85
C ASN A 344 16.47 0.54 7.93
N THR A 345 15.22 0.20 8.24
CA THR A 345 14.06 0.51 7.40
C THR A 345 12.91 1.13 8.17
N VAL A 346 12.13 1.97 7.47
CA VAL A 346 10.83 2.47 7.91
C VAL A 346 9.75 1.62 7.24
N LYS A 347 8.83 1.05 8.02
CA LYS A 347 7.69 0.31 7.51
C LYS A 347 6.46 1.20 7.37
N TRP A 348 5.95 1.32 6.15
CA TRP A 348 4.67 1.95 5.83
C TRP A 348 3.60 0.90 5.52
N VAL A 349 2.37 1.17 5.95
CA VAL A 349 1.22 0.28 5.78
C VAL A 349 0.00 1.05 5.28
N CYS A 350 -0.61 0.57 4.19
CA CYS A 350 -2.00 0.87 3.85
C CYS A 350 -2.88 -0.29 4.35
N GLN A 351 -3.76 0.00 5.32
CA GLN A 351 -4.73 -0.98 5.80
C GLN A 351 -5.90 -1.15 4.80
N PRO A 352 -6.54 -2.32 4.73
CA PRO A 352 -7.79 -2.51 4.01
C PRO A 352 -8.87 -1.51 4.49
N ARG A 353 -9.47 -0.74 3.57
CA ARG A 353 -10.51 0.26 3.92
C ARG A 353 -11.90 -0.37 4.01
N ASN A 354 -12.04 -1.57 3.45
CA ASN A 354 -13.24 -2.40 3.49
C ASN A 354 -12.83 -3.88 3.41
N ARG A 355 -13.76 -4.80 3.72
CA ARG A 355 -13.52 -6.26 3.78
C ARG A 355 -13.07 -6.93 2.47
N PHE A 356 -12.92 -6.18 1.38
CA PHE A 356 -12.48 -6.65 0.07
C PHE A 356 -11.16 -6.00 -0.40
N ASP A 357 -10.60 -5.01 0.30
CA ASP A 357 -9.29 -4.43 -0.06
C ASP A 357 -8.13 -5.34 0.40
N ALA A 358 -7.01 -5.33 -0.34
CA ALA A 358 -5.76 -5.94 0.11
C ALA A 358 -5.02 -5.06 1.13
N LYS A 359 -4.25 -5.68 2.05
CA LYS A 359 -3.27 -4.95 2.87
C LYS A 359 -2.01 -4.74 2.02
N VAL A 360 -1.50 -3.50 1.97
CA VAL A 360 -0.23 -3.16 1.33
C VAL A 360 0.75 -2.73 2.41
N GLU A 361 1.92 -3.36 2.43
CA GLU A 361 3.01 -3.09 3.37
C GLU A 361 4.29 -2.89 2.55
N PHE A 362 5.07 -1.86 2.86
CA PHE A 362 6.35 -1.65 2.19
C PHE A 362 7.37 -1.01 3.12
N TRP A 363 8.63 -1.36 2.91
CA TRP A 363 9.75 -0.95 3.75
C TRP A 363 10.69 -0.10 2.91
N VAL A 364 11.09 1.05 3.42
CA VAL A 364 11.93 2.04 2.74
C VAL A 364 13.18 2.35 3.57
N ALA A 365 14.31 2.66 2.92
CA ALA A 365 15.58 2.96 3.60
C ALA A 365 16.29 4.16 2.97
N ALA A 366 16.87 5.04 3.80
CA ALA A 366 17.63 6.21 3.35
C ALA A 366 18.79 5.85 2.39
N GLU A 367 19.50 4.76 2.69
CA GLU A 367 20.60 4.20 1.89
C GLU A 367 20.17 3.83 0.46
N HIS A 368 18.87 3.57 0.26
CA HIS A 368 18.22 3.25 -1.00
C HIS A 368 17.38 4.44 -1.55
N HIS A 369 17.69 5.67 -1.15
CA HIS A 369 16.95 6.90 -1.51
C HIS A 369 15.46 6.82 -1.17
N TRP A 370 15.12 6.13 -0.08
CA TRP A 370 13.75 5.84 0.37
C TRP A 370 12.87 5.09 -0.65
N LEU A 371 13.45 4.54 -1.72
CA LEU A 371 12.74 3.57 -2.57
C LEU A 371 12.47 2.27 -1.79
N PRO A 372 11.41 1.51 -2.14
CA PRO A 372 11.03 0.32 -1.41
C PRO A 372 12.09 -0.78 -1.54
N VAL A 373 12.65 -1.20 -0.39
CA VAL A 373 13.56 -2.35 -0.29
C VAL A 373 12.82 -3.66 -0.03
N ARG A 374 11.54 -3.57 0.35
CA ARG A 374 10.60 -4.68 0.39
C ARG A 374 9.18 -4.18 0.12
N ILE A 375 8.38 -4.97 -0.60
CA ILE A 375 6.94 -4.71 -0.84
C ILE A 375 6.18 -6.02 -0.60
N ARG A 376 5.23 -6.01 0.34
CA ARG A 376 4.31 -7.12 0.60
C ARG A 376 2.86 -6.70 0.35
N ILE A 377 2.16 -7.45 -0.48
CA ILE A 377 0.72 -7.27 -0.73
C ILE A 377 0.01 -8.54 -0.29
N THR A 378 -0.85 -8.43 0.71
CA THR A 378 -1.62 -9.55 1.28
C THR A 378 -3.09 -9.38 0.94
N GLN A 379 -3.66 -10.34 0.21
CA GLN A 379 -5.06 -10.38 -0.18
C GLN A 379 -5.97 -10.82 0.96
N VAL A 380 -7.27 -10.54 0.81
CA VAL A 380 -8.32 -10.97 1.75
C VAL A 380 -8.39 -12.51 1.90
N SER A 381 -7.97 -13.26 0.88
CA SER A 381 -7.83 -14.72 0.92
C SER A 381 -6.66 -15.23 1.78
N GLY A 382 -5.80 -14.34 2.27
CA GLY A 382 -4.48 -14.69 2.84
C GLY A 382 -3.40 -14.94 1.78
N SER A 383 -3.76 -15.05 0.48
CA SER A 383 -2.79 -15.13 -0.61
C SER A 383 -1.92 -13.86 -0.64
N PHE A 384 -0.61 -13.97 -0.85
CA PHE A 384 0.28 -12.80 -0.82
C PHE A 384 1.41 -12.85 -1.85
N ILE A 385 2.03 -11.71 -2.07
CA ILE A 385 3.37 -11.57 -2.66
C ILE A 385 4.25 -10.75 -1.73
N ASP A 386 5.52 -11.12 -1.64
CA ASP A 386 6.55 -10.52 -0.79
C ASP A 386 7.82 -10.35 -1.63
N LEU A 387 7.97 -9.15 -2.21
CA LEU A 387 9.12 -8.73 -3.03
C LEU A 387 10.21 -8.23 -2.08
N ASN A 388 11.38 -8.83 -2.10
CA ASN A 388 12.53 -8.47 -1.28
C ASN A 388 13.69 -8.08 -2.20
N LEU A 389 14.28 -6.90 -1.97
CA LEU A 389 15.30 -6.35 -2.85
C LEU A 389 16.57 -7.23 -2.84
N ARG A 390 17.00 -7.65 -4.03
CA ARG A 390 18.28 -8.33 -4.26
C ARG A 390 19.36 -7.34 -4.71
N GLY A 391 19.01 -6.28 -5.43
CA GLY A 391 19.99 -5.29 -5.85
C GLY A 391 19.39 -4.08 -6.58
N ARG A 392 20.19 -3.02 -6.66
CA ARG A 392 19.89 -1.79 -7.43
C ARG A 392 20.94 -1.54 -8.50
N GLU A 393 20.57 -0.77 -9.51
CA GLU A 393 21.45 -0.26 -10.58
C GLU A 393 20.97 1.13 -10.97
N THR A 394 21.88 2.10 -11.03
CA THR A 394 21.55 3.47 -11.47
C THR A 394 21.29 3.47 -12.97
N LEU A 395 20.20 4.09 -13.40
CA LEU A 395 19.85 4.25 -14.81
C LEU A 395 20.23 5.65 -15.30
N ALA A 396 20.28 5.82 -16.63
CA ALA A 396 20.26 7.14 -17.23
C ALA A 396 18.94 7.88 -16.91
N ALA A 397 18.97 9.21 -17.00
CA ALA A 397 17.75 10.02 -16.94
C ALA A 397 16.80 9.67 -18.10
N LEU A 398 15.49 9.88 -17.89
CA LEU A 398 14.48 9.67 -18.92
C LEU A 398 14.79 10.57 -20.12
N PRO A 399 14.92 10.05 -21.36
CA PRO A 399 15.16 10.88 -22.53
C PRO A 399 14.04 11.91 -22.70
N VAL A 400 14.42 13.13 -23.07
CA VAL A 400 13.45 14.20 -23.35
C VAL A 400 12.78 13.87 -24.68
N THR A 401 11.53 13.38 -24.62
CA THR A 401 10.69 13.24 -25.82
C THR A 401 10.37 14.64 -26.35
N GLU A 402 11.07 15.05 -27.41
CA GLU A 402 10.74 16.28 -28.13
C GLU A 402 9.28 16.21 -28.58
N LYS A 403 8.49 17.22 -28.19
CA LYS A 403 7.04 17.24 -28.38
C LYS A 403 6.75 17.51 -29.86
N ALA A 404 6.65 16.44 -30.65
CA ALA A 404 6.40 16.49 -32.08
C ALA A 404 5.31 17.51 -32.42
N THR A 405 5.70 18.58 -33.13
CA THR A 405 4.82 19.65 -33.55
C THR A 405 3.70 19.07 -34.42
N PRO A 406 2.41 19.23 -34.06
CA PRO A 406 1.33 18.85 -34.95
C PRO A 406 1.38 19.74 -36.21
N PRO A 407 1.11 19.19 -37.41
CA PRO A 407 1.10 19.93 -38.67
C PRO A 407 -0.11 20.88 -38.79
#